data_AF-A0A959S9W3-F1
#
_entry.id   AF-A0A959S9W3-F1
#
_cell.length_a   1.000
_cell.length_b   1.000
_cell.length_c   1.000
_cell.angle_alpha   90.00
_cell.angle_beta   90.00
_cell.angle_gamma   90.00
#
_symmetry.space_group_name_H-M   'P 1'
#
loop_
_entity.id
_entity.type
_entity.pdbx_description
1 polymer ?
#
loop_
_entity_poly.entity_id
_entity_poly.type
_entity_poly.pdbx_seq_one_letter_code
_entity_poly.pdbx_strand_id
1 'polypeptide(L)' 'MRTKEDIVKNWLPRYTGLALEEFRPHVLLTNFDGYLDIFCQLTGAVIPVRDKAMKVAVGEDMVMINFGM' A
#
# COMPACT_ATOMS: atom_id res chain seq x y z
N MET A 1 14.12 3.70 16.18
CA MET A 1 14.74 2.80 15.19
C MET A 1 15.85 1.99 15.85
N ARG A 2 15.51 1.20 16.87
CA ARG A 2 16.45 0.27 17.51
C ARG A 2 15.89 -1.16 17.53
N THR A 3 14.58 -1.29 17.44
CA THR A 3 13.87 -2.58 17.37
C THR A 3 13.33 -2.83 15.96
N LYS A 4 13.03 -4.09 15.64
CA LYS A 4 12.35 -4.48 14.39
C LYS A 4 11.03 -3.71 14.23
N GLU A 5 10.28 -3.57 15.31
CA GLU A 5 9.01 -2.85 15.32
C GLU A 5 9.20 -1.37 14.98
N ASP A 6 10.17 -0.68 15.59
CA ASP A 6 10.48 0.70 15.25
C ASP A 6 10.83 0.88 13.78
N ILE A 7 11.59 -0.06 13.23
CA ILE A 7 12.06 0.00 11.84
C ILE A 7 10.86 -0.13 10.91
N VAL A 8 10.02 -1.15 11.10
CA VAL A 8 8.84 -1.37 10.25
C VAL A 8 7.85 -0.21 10.37
N LYS A 9 7.57 0.26 11.60
CA LYS A 9 6.68 1.40 11.84
C LYS A 9 7.17 2.68 11.19
N ASN A 10 8.49 2.86 11.07
CA ASN A 10 9.07 4.04 10.44
C ASN A 10 9.16 3.92 8.92
N TRP A 11 9.50 2.74 8.38
CA TRP A 11 9.85 2.59 6.97
C TRP A 11 8.62 2.36 6.11
N LEU A 12 7.67 1.55 6.56
CA LEU A 12 6.50 1.22 5.75
C LEU A 12 5.73 2.48 5.30
N PRO A 13 5.37 3.44 6.18
CA PRO A 13 4.71 4.68 5.76
C PRO A 13 5.57 5.57 4.86
N ARG A 14 6.91 5.47 4.93
CA ARG A 14 7.80 6.26 4.07
C ARG A 14 7.78 5.77 2.63
N TYR A 15 7.76 4.46 2.43
CA TYR A 15 7.71 3.84 1.10
C TYR A 15 6.32 3.92 0.46
N THR A 16 5.25 3.83 1.26
CA THR A 16 3.87 3.81 0.76
C THR A 16 3.16 5.16 0.81
N GLY A 17 3.62 6.07 1.67
CA GLY A 17 2.92 7.31 1.99
C GLY A 17 1.64 7.12 2.83
N LEU A 18 1.31 5.88 3.20
CA LEU A 18 0.08 5.53 3.91
C LEU A 18 0.35 5.39 5.41
N ALA A 19 -0.53 5.93 6.25
CA ALA A 19 -0.44 5.74 7.70
C ALA A 19 -0.68 4.27 8.08
N LEU A 20 -0.09 3.80 9.18
CA LEU A 20 -0.17 2.38 9.57
C LEU A 20 -1.61 1.95 9.88
N GLU A 21 -2.40 2.89 10.40
CA GLU A 21 -3.79 2.71 10.80
C GLU A 21 -4.75 2.58 9.60
N GLU A 22 -4.30 2.99 8.41
CA GLU A 22 -5.07 2.89 7.16
C GLU A 22 -4.84 1.57 6.43
N PHE A 23 -3.87 0.75 6.86
CA PHE A 23 -3.67 -0.57 6.30
C PHE A 23 -4.82 -1.50 6.70
N ARG A 24 -5.25 -2.31 5.73
CA ARG A 24 -6.28 -3.33 5.94
C ARG A 24 -5.66 -4.69 6.25
N PRO A 25 -6.38 -5.58 6.94
CA PRO A 25 -5.84 -6.89 7.34
C PRO A 25 -5.39 -7.77 6.18
N HIS A 26 -6.05 -7.65 5.02
CA HIS A 26 -5.74 -8.44 3.84
C HIS A 26 -4.86 -7.64 2.88
N VAL A 27 -3.67 -8.17 2.57
CA VAL A 27 -2.68 -7.50 1.73
C VAL A 27 -2.43 -8.32 0.47
N LEU A 28 -2.63 -7.69 -0.69
CA LEU A 28 -2.19 -8.17 -1.99
C LEU A 28 -0.93 -7.42 -2.41
N LEU A 29 0.01 -8.13 -3.03
CA LEU A 29 1.25 -7.56 -3.56
C LEU A 29 1.28 -7.73 -5.08
N THR A 30 1.77 -6.70 -5.77
CA THR A 30 2.02 -6.73 -7.21
C THR A 30 3.26 -5.90 -7.55
N ASN A 31 3.84 -6.13 -8.71
CA ASN A 31 4.86 -5.27 -9.32
C ASN A 31 4.40 -4.70 -10.67
N PHE A 32 3.11 -4.85 -11.00
CA PHE A 32 2.52 -4.36 -12.24
C PHE A 32 1.54 -3.23 -11.96
N ASP A 33 1.79 -2.04 -12.52
CA ASP A 33 0.91 -0.88 -12.37
C ASP A 33 -0.53 -1.17 -12.84
N GLY A 34 -0.70 -1.90 -13.95
CA GLY A 34 -2.02 -2.24 -14.48
C GLY A 34 -2.90 -3.06 -13.54
N TYR A 35 -2.32 -3.91 -12.69
CA TYR A 35 -3.08 -4.66 -11.69
C TYR A 35 -3.62 -3.75 -10.60
N LEU A 36 -2.89 -2.69 -10.25
CA LEU A 36 -3.34 -1.70 -9.28
C LEU A 36 -4.56 -0.93 -9.81
N ASP A 37 -4.55 -0.55 -11.09
CA ASP A 37 -5.67 0.12 -11.75
C ASP A 37 -6.90 -0.78 -11.83
N ILE A 38 -6.73 -2.05 -12.25
CA ILE A 38 -7.81 -3.05 -12.31
C ILE A 38 -8.40 -3.27 -10.91
N PHE A 39 -7.55 -3.39 -9.89
CA PHE A 39 -7.99 -3.55 -8.51
C PHE A 39 -8.88 -2.39 -8.05
N CYS A 40 -8.49 -1.14 -8.36
CA CYS A 40 -9.32 0.04 -8.05
C CYS A 40 -10.68 -0.01 -8.78
N GLN A 41 -10.70 -0.39 -10.06
CA GLN A 41 -11.93 -0.49 -10.85
C GLN A 41 -12.91 -1.56 -10.32
N LEU A 42 -12.39 -2.72 -9.89
CA LEU A 42 -13.22 -3.85 -9.44
C LEU A 42 -13.74 -3.68 -8.02
N THR A 43 -12.96 -3.05 -7.14
CA THR A 43 -13.26 -2.98 -5.70
C THR A 43 -13.76 -1.61 -5.25
N GLY A 44 -13.63 -0.57 -6.09
CA GLY A 44 -13.83 0.81 -5.68
C GLY A 44 -12.71 1.36 -4.78
N ALA A 45 -11.59 0.63 -4.65
CA ALA A 45 -10.43 1.10 -3.90
C ALA A 45 -9.86 2.39 -4.48
N VAL A 46 -9.28 3.20 -3.60
CA VAL A 46 -8.66 4.48 -3.97
C VAL A 46 -7.16 4.44 -3.71
N ILE A 47 -6.39 5.22 -4.46
CA ILE A 47 -4.95 5.39 -4.23
C ILE A 47 -4.75 6.75 -3.55
N PRO A 48 -4.59 6.80 -2.21
CA PRO A 48 -4.54 8.06 -1.47
C PRO A 48 -3.27 8.85 -1.79
N VAL A 49 -2.17 8.14 -2.05
CA VAL A 49 -0.87 8.73 -2.36
C VAL A 49 -0.32 8.10 -3.64
N ARG A 50 -0.12 8.93 -4.66
CA ARG A 50 0.38 8.50 -5.98
C ARG A 50 1.88 8.74 -6.19
N ASP A 51 2.47 9.67 -5.43
CA ASP A 51 3.87 10.08 -5.55
C ASP A 51 4.77 9.36 -4.54
N LYS A 52 4.80 8.03 -4.65
CA LYS A 52 5.59 7.13 -3.80
C LYS A 52 6.13 5.96 -4.58
N ALA A 53 7.25 5.42 -4.09
CA ALA A 53 7.90 4.26 -4.69
C ALA A 53 6.99 3.02 -4.67
N MET A 54 6.21 2.86 -3.60
CA MET A 54 5.22 1.79 -3.49
C MET A 54 3.81 2.38 -3.46
N LYS A 55 3.08 2.29 -4.58
CA LYS A 55 1.69 2.79 -4.63
C LYS A 55 0.78 1.81 -3.89
N VAL A 56 -0.15 2.34 -3.10
CA VAL A 56 -1.11 1.53 -2.35
C VAL A 56 -2.52 1.91 -2.73
N ALA A 57 -3.29 0.93 -3.18
CA ALA A 57 -4.73 1.04 -3.33
C ALA A 57 -5.41 0.50 -2.07
N VAL A 58 -6.33 1.28 -1.50
CA VAL A 58 -7.01 1.01 -0.23
C VAL A 58 -8.49 0.76 -0.51
N GLY A 59 -8.94 -0.46 -0.26
CA GLY A 59 -10.34 -0.86 -0.28
C GLY A 59 -10.95 -0.92 1.13
N GLU A 60 -12.14 -1.50 1.23
CA GLU A 60 -12.89 -1.62 2.49
C GLU A 60 -12.17 -2.54 3.49
N ASP A 61 -11.82 -3.75 3.08
CA ASP A 61 -11.26 -4.81 3.92
C ASP A 61 -9.87 -5.32 3.47
N MET A 62 -9.35 -4.76 2.37
CA MET A 62 -8.08 -5.16 1.76
C MET A 62 -7.31 -3.98 1.16
N VAL A 63 -6.00 -4.15 1.03
CA VAL A 63 -5.09 -3.25 0.31
C VAL A 63 -4.33 -4.01 -0.77
N MET A 64 -4.04 -3.34 -1.88
CA MET A 64 -3.05 -3.80 -2.84
C MET A 64 -1.85 -2.85 -2.83
N ILE A 65 -0.66 -3.39 -2.63
CA ILE A 65 0.60 -2.65 -2.67
C ILE A 65 1.32 -3.04 -3.97
N ASN A 66 1.49 -2.06 -4.86
CA ASN A 66 2.47 -2.18 -5.94
C ASN A 66 3.83 -1.82 -5.37
N PHE A 67 4.73 -2.80 -5.22
CA PHE A 67 6.03 -2.57 -4.60
C PHE A 67 7.11 -2.03 -5.55
N GLY A 68 6.80 -1.93 -6.84
CA GLY A 68 7.71 -1.40 -7.87
C GLY A 68 8.90 -2.33 -8.15
N MET A 69 9.13 -2.62 -9.43
CA MET A 69 10.37 -3.19 -9.97
C MET A 69 10.71 -2.49 -11.28
#